data_AF-A0A840X7U8-F1
#
_entry.id   AF-A0A840X7U8-F1
#
_cell.length_a   1.000
_cell.length_b   1.000
_cell.length_c   1.000
_cell.angle_alpha   90.00
_cell.angle_beta   90.00
_cell.angle_gamma   90.00
#
_symmetry.space_group_name_H-M   'P 1'
#
loop_
_entity.id
_entity.type
_entity.pdbx_description
1 polymer ?
#
loop_
_entity_poly.entity_id
_entity_poly.type
_entity_poly.pdbx_seq_one_letter_code
_entity_poly.pdbx_strand_id
1 'polypeptide(L)' 'MTFRAMYRGTCGSCGDPIVPGDECAYEEGSVVHEDCVGAPRVRVTVKRAEMCTSCWLERPCPCDDDRSAA' A
#
# COMPACT_ATOMS: atom_id res chain seq x y z
N MET A 1 -13.37 -5.51 19.96
CA MET A 1 -13.24 -6.98 19.82
C MET A 1 -12.14 -7.23 18.81
N THR A 2 -11.12 -8.01 19.15
CA THR A 2 -10.05 -8.40 18.22
C THR A 2 -10.26 -9.83 17.73
N PHE A 3 -9.66 -10.16 16.59
CA PHE A 3 -9.69 -11.47 15.98
C PHE A 3 -8.39 -11.73 15.23
N ARG A 4 -8.03 -13.00 15.07
CA ARG A 4 -6.88 -13.39 14.24
C ARG A 4 -7.26 -13.44 12.78
N ALA A 5 -6.49 -12.76 11.95
CA ALA A 5 -6.63 -12.84 10.51
C ALA A 5 -6.40 -14.27 10.03
N MET A 6 -7.35 -14.81 9.26
CA MET A 6 -7.21 -16.11 8.59
C MET A 6 -6.78 -15.97 7.13
N TYR A 7 -7.00 -14.78 6.56
CA TYR A 7 -6.75 -14.46 5.17
C TYR A 7 -5.91 -13.20 5.07
N ARG A 8 -5.22 -13.05 3.94
CA ARG A 8 -4.45 -11.84 3.62
C ARG A 8 -5.40 -10.68 3.36
N GLY A 9 -5.03 -9.49 3.80
CA GLY A 9 -5.79 -8.26 3.58
C GLY A 9 -4.88 -7.04 3.60
N THR A 10 -5.49 -5.86 3.67
CA THR A 10 -4.77 -4.59 3.82
C THR A 10 -5.37 -3.85 5.00
N CYS A 11 -4.53 -3.38 5.91
CA CYS A 11 -4.98 -2.61 7.06
C CYS A 11 -5.58 -1.28 6.58
N GLY A 12 -6.83 -1.02 6.94
CA GLY A 12 -7.54 0.21 6.55
C GLY A 12 -6.99 1.50 7.18
N SER A 13 -6.01 1.39 8.09
CA SER A 13 -5.37 2.52 8.78
C SER A 13 -3.96 2.79 8.27
N CYS A 14 -3.02 1.84 8.37
CA CYS A 14 -1.64 2.04 7.91
C CYS A 14 -1.42 1.68 6.42
N GLY A 15 -2.32 0.90 5.83
CA GLY A 15 -2.21 0.38 4.46
C GLY A 15 -1.16 -0.72 4.26
N ASP A 16 -0.54 -1.19 5.34
CA ASP A 16 0.35 -2.36 5.32
C ASP A 16 -0.47 -3.66 5.15
N PRO A 17 0.08 -4.71 4.53
CA PRO A 17 -0.59 -6.01 4.43
C PRO A 17 -0.88 -6.64 5.80
N ILE A 18 -2.11 -7.10 5.97
CA ILE A 18 -2.49 -8.02 7.06
C ILE A 18 -2.18 -9.44 6.59
N VAL A 19 -1.45 -10.23 7.39
CA VAL A 19 -1.16 -11.64 7.07
C VAL A 19 -1.89 -12.60 8.04
N PRO A 20 -2.11 -13.87 7.64
CA PRO A 20 -2.73 -14.84 8.52
C PRO A 20 -1.94 -15.01 9.83
N GLY A 21 -2.62 -14.86 10.96
CA GLY A 21 -2.02 -14.88 12.30
C GLY A 21 -1.95 -13.52 12.97
N ASP A 22 -2.01 -12.41 12.22
CA ASP A 22 -2.07 -11.06 12.79
C ASP A 22 -3.32 -10.86 13.64
N GLU A 23 -3.17 -10.11 14.73
CA GLU A 23 -4.29 -9.67 15.54
C GLU A 23 -4.87 -8.36 14.98
N CYS A 24 -6.16 -8.42 14.66
CA CYS A 24 -6.87 -7.37 13.94
C CYS A 24 -8.18 -7.01 14.66
N ALA A 25 -8.71 -5.84 14.36
CA ALA A 25 -10.02 -5.38 14.78
C ALA A 25 -10.82 -4.88 13.56
N TYR A 26 -12.15 -4.82 13.73
CA TYR A 26 -13.04 -4.22 12.76
C TYR A 26 -13.37 -2.79 13.18
N GLU A 27 -13.06 -1.81 12.33
CA GLU A 27 -13.25 -0.39 12.61
C GLU A 27 -13.83 0.33 11.39
N GLU A 28 -14.96 1.03 11.57
CA GLU A 28 -15.69 1.77 10.52
C GLU A 28 -15.82 1.03 9.18
N GLY A 29 -16.08 -0.28 9.22
CA GLY A 29 -16.30 -1.09 8.02
C GLY A 29 -15.04 -1.71 7.42
N SER A 30 -13.85 -1.44 7.95
CA SER A 30 -12.57 -1.99 7.48
C SER A 30 -11.87 -2.81 8.57
N VAL A 31 -10.99 -3.73 8.14
CA VAL A 31 -10.10 -4.45 9.05
C VAL A 31 -8.84 -3.62 9.29
N VAL A 32 -8.46 -3.46 10.54
CA VAL A 32 -7.23 -2.79 10.97
C VAL A 32 -6.44 -3.69 11.91
N HIS A 33 -5.11 -3.55 11.97
CA HIS A 33 -4.32 -4.19 13.03
C HIS A 33 -4.78 -3.71 14.41
N GLU A 34 -4.63 -4.53 15.46
CA GLU A 34 -4.98 -4.10 16.82
C GLU A 34 -4.28 -2.79 17.23
N ASP A 35 -3.02 -2.65 16.84
CA ASP A 35 -2.17 -1.51 17.18
C ASP A 35 -2.56 -0.25 16.39
N CYS A 36 -3.27 -0.44 15.27
CA CYS A 36 -3.75 0.63 14.41
C CYS A 36 -5.16 1.13 14.78
N VAL A 37 -5.81 0.54 15.78
CA VAL A 37 -7.14 0.95 16.24
C VAL A 37 -7.08 2.38 16.78
N GLY A 38 -7.93 3.27 16.28
CA GLY A 38 -7.94 4.69 16.62
C GLY A 38 -6.76 5.50 16.03
N ALA A 39 -5.87 4.89 15.26
CA ALA A 39 -4.81 5.61 14.56
C ALA A 39 -5.38 6.33 13.32
N PRO A 40 -4.83 7.51 12.96
CA PRO A 40 -5.28 8.25 11.78
C PRO A 40 -5.03 7.44 10.51
N ARG A 41 -6.07 7.29 9.68
CA ARG A 41 -5.99 6.56 8.41
C ARG A 41 -5.03 7.24 7.44
N VAL A 42 -3.95 6.55 7.11
CA VAL A 42 -3.02 6.94 6.06
C VAL A 42 -3.60 6.48 4.73
N ARG A 43 -3.94 7.42 3.85
CA ARG A 43 -4.30 7.10 2.47
C ARG A 43 -3.04 6.66 1.75
N VAL A 44 -2.84 5.35 1.64
CA VAL A 44 -1.76 4.80 0.80
C VAL A 44 -2.16 5.01 -0.65
N THR A 45 -1.63 6.07 -1.25
CA THR A 45 -1.64 6.23 -2.68
C THR A 45 -0.61 5.26 -3.25
N VAL A 46 -1.06 4.13 -3.78
CA VAL A 46 -0.22 3.28 -4.62
C VAL A 46 0.13 4.14 -5.84
N LYS A 47 1.30 4.77 -5.80
CA LYS A 47 1.83 5.52 -6.94
C LYS A 47 2.07 4.48 -8.02
N ARG A 48 1.14 4.36 -8.96
CA ARG A 48 1.31 3.49 -10.13
C ARG A 48 2.61 3.92 -10.79
N ALA A 49 3.56 3.00 -10.95
CA ALA A 49 4.78 3.28 -11.67
C ALA A 49 4.39 3.79 -13.06
N GLU A 50 4.86 4.98 -13.40
CA GLU A 50 4.62 5.59 -14.70
C GLU A 50 5.39 4.76 -15.74
N MET A 51 4.69 4.25 -16.76
CA MET A 51 5.35 3.53 -17.86
C MET A 51 5.87 4.54 -18.89
N CYS A 52 7.08 4.34 -19.37
CA CYS A 52 7.63 5.13 -20.47
C CYS A 52 6.90 4.80 -21.78
N THR A 53 6.40 5.79 -22.52
CA THR A 53 5.74 5.56 -23.83
C THR A 53 6.73 5.21 -24.95
N SER A 54 8.03 5.44 -24.74
CA SER A 54 9.09 5.17 -25.72
C SER A 54 9.64 3.74 -25.60
N CYS A 55 9.96 3.28 -24.39
CA CYS A 55 10.55 1.95 -24.16
C CYS A 55 9.63 0.98 -23.40
N TRP A 56 8.46 1.43 -22.94
CA TRP A 56 7.45 0.62 -22.24
C TRP A 56 7.92 -0.01 -20.93
N LEU A 57 9.05 0.47 -20.39
CA LEU A 57 9.57 0.10 -19.08
C LEU A 57 8.97 1.00 -17.98
N GLU A 58 8.96 0.49 -16.74
CA GLU A 58 8.65 1.29 -15.55
C GLU A 58 9.72 2.36 -15.30
N ARG A 59 9.28 3.58 -14.96
CA ARG A 59 10.21 4.68 -14.66
C ARG A 59 10.73 4.57 -13.22
N PRO A 60 12.02 4.89 -12.97
CA PRO A 60 12.98 5.48 -13.93
C PRO A 60 13.56 4.46 -14.92
N CYS A 61 13.64 4.86 -16.19
CA CYS A 61 14.17 4.05 -17.29
C CYS A 61 15.30 4.81 -18.02
N PRO A 62 16.07 4.20 -18.93
CA PRO A 62 17.15 4.88 -19.66
C PRO A 62 16.71 6.13 -20.44
N CYS A 63 15.43 6.23 -20.82
CA CYS A 63 14.88 7.42 -21.46
C CYS A 63 14.74 8.63 -20.51
N ASP A 64 14.77 8.43 -19.19
CA ASP A 64 14.76 9.51 -18.19
C ASP A 64 16.14 10.17 -18.05
N ASP A 65 17.22 9.41 -18.27
CA ASP A 65 18.61 9.89 -18.15
C ASP A 65 18.99 10.81 -19.33
N ASP A 66 18.49 10.50 -20.53
CA ASP A 66 18.75 11.25 -21.77
C ASP A 66 18.13 12.66 -21.78
N ARG A 67 17.19 12.96 -20.87
CA ARG A 67 16.52 14.27 -20.79
C ARG A 67 17.27 15.30 -19.93
N SER A 68 18.44 14.95 -19.38
CA SER A 68 19.30 15.87 -18.62
C SER A 68 20.33 16.61 -19.47
N ALA A 69 20.34 16.40 -20.79
CA ALA A 69 21.31 17.00 -21.71
C ALA A 69 20.68 17.54 -23.00
N ALA A 70 19.72 18.48 -22.90
CA ALA A 70 19.41 19.43 -24.00
C ALA A 70 18.59 20.62 -23.50
#